data_AF-A0A3M2TJL7-F1
#
_entry.id   AF-A0A3M2TJL7-F1
#
_cell.length_a   1.000
_cell.length_b   1.000
_cell.length_c   1.000
_cell.angle_alpha   90.00
_cell.angle_beta   90.00
_cell.angle_gamma   90.00
#
_symmetry.space_group_name_H-M   'P 1'
#
loop_
_entity.id
_entity.type
_entity.pdbx_description
1 polymer ?
#
loop_
_entity_poly.entity_id
_entity_poly.type
_entity_poly.pdbx_seq_one_letter_code
_entity_poly.pdbx_strand_id
1 'polypeptide(L)' 'EDARRDTPVIMLTARDQLDDRLQGFRSGADDYLLKPFALSELAARIEAVLRRAQGGGRRTLQVADLVYDLD' A
#
# COMPACT_ATOMS: atom_id res chain seq x y z
N GLU A 1 -11.42 13.10 -16.03
CA GLU A 1 -10.76 13.26 -14.73
C GLU A 1 -10.23 11.89 -14.29
N ASP A 2 -9.04 11.53 -14.77
CA ASP A 2 -8.33 10.35 -14.30
C ASP A 2 -7.66 10.70 -12.98
N ALA A 3 -8.35 10.50 -11.85
CA ALA A 3 -7.69 10.47 -10.56
C ALA A 3 -6.69 9.30 -10.61
N ARG A 4 -5.42 9.65 -10.89
CA ARG A 4 -4.21 8.82 -11.02
C ARG A 4 -4.42 7.39 -10.49
N ARG A 5 -4.50 6.43 -11.42
CA ARG A 5 -4.60 4.97 -11.19
C ARG A 5 -3.58 4.41 -10.18
N ASP A 6 -2.51 5.15 -9.88
CA ASP A 6 -1.39 4.71 -9.05
C ASP A 6 -1.34 5.37 -7.67
N THR A 7 -2.34 6.18 -7.28
CA THR A 7 -2.36 6.78 -5.94
C THR A 7 -2.82 5.74 -4.92
N PRO A 8 -2.00 5.39 -3.92
CA PRO A 8 -2.38 4.34 -2.99
C PRO A 8 -3.48 4.79 -2.03
N VAL A 9 -4.38 3.89 -1.70
CA VAL A 9 -5.56 4.18 -0.87
C VAL A 9 -5.55 3.32 0.39
N ILE A 10 -5.66 3.97 1.55
CA ILE A 10 -5.88 3.33 2.85
C ILE A 10 -7.28 3.68 3.33
N MET A 11 -8.13 2.67 3.55
CA MET A 11 -9.48 2.88 4.06
C MET A 11 -9.52 2.75 5.59
N LEU A 12 -10.09 3.76 6.26
CA LEU A 12 -10.29 3.77 7.72
C LEU A 12 -11.76 3.48 8.06
N THR A 13 -12.05 2.43 8.83
CA THR A 13 -13.44 2.03 9.13
C THR A 13 -13.64 1.65 10.59
N ALA A 14 -14.86 1.76 11.11
CA ALA A 14 -15.26 1.21 12.40
C ALA A 14 -16.11 -0.07 12.24
N ARG A 15 -16.30 -0.54 10.99
CA ARG A 15 -17.05 -1.76 10.68
C ARG A 15 -16.12 -2.96 10.88
N ASP A 16 -16.31 -3.64 12.00
CA ASP A 16 -15.45 -4.71 12.49
C ASP A 16 -15.75 -6.08 11.87
N GLN A 17 -16.89 -6.24 11.18
CA GLN A 17 -17.27 -7.47 10.50
C GLN A 17 -16.26 -7.82 9.39
N LEU A 18 -15.78 -9.07 9.42
CA LEU A 18 -14.78 -9.59 8.49
C LEU A 18 -15.23 -9.42 7.03
N ASP A 19 -16.51 -9.61 6.76
CA ASP A 19 -17.11 -9.52 5.43
C ASP A 19 -17.06 -8.10 4.85
N ASP A 20 -17.25 -7.07 5.69
CA ASP A 20 -17.14 -5.66 5.28
C ASP A 20 -15.70 -5.30 4.89
N ARG A 21 -14.70 -5.88 5.57
CA ARG A 21 -13.29 -5.66 5.24
C ARG A 21 -12.91 -6.37 3.94
N LEU A 22 -13.39 -7.60 3.73
CA LEU A 22 -13.12 -8.36 2.51
C LEU A 22 -13.78 -7.72 1.29
N GLN A 23 -14.99 -7.19 1.43
CA GLN A 23 -15.66 -6.46 0.35
C GLN A 23 -14.93 -5.16 0.02
N GLY A 24 -14.48 -4.44 1.04
CA GLY A 24 -13.64 -3.25 0.85
C GLY A 24 -12.29 -3.57 0.21
N PHE A 25 -11.61 -4.64 0.61
CA PHE A 25 -10.31 -5.00 0.01
C PHE A 25 -10.45 -5.29 -1.49
N ARG A 26 -11.58 -5.89 -1.90
CA ARG A 26 -11.90 -6.14 -3.31
C ARG A 26 -12.32 -4.88 -4.08
N SER A 27 -12.63 -3.78 -3.41
CA SER A 27 -13.01 -2.52 -4.06
C SER A 27 -11.81 -1.67 -4.49
N GLY A 28 -10.57 -2.15 -4.28
CA GLY A 28 -9.36 -1.53 -4.80
C GLY A 28 -8.60 -0.62 -3.83
N ALA A 29 -8.74 -0.80 -2.52
CA ALA A 29 -7.83 -0.15 -1.56
C ALA A 29 -6.59 -1.05 -1.31
N ASP A 30 -5.43 -0.42 -1.11
CA ASP A 30 -4.15 -1.08 -0.86
C ASP A 30 -3.99 -1.53 0.60
N ASP A 31 -4.74 -0.90 1.51
CA ASP A 31 -4.81 -1.27 2.93
C ASP A 31 -6.15 -0.86 3.58
N TYR A 32 -6.48 -1.53 4.68
CA TYR A 32 -7.68 -1.31 5.50
C TYR A 32 -7.28 -1.25 6.98
N LEU A 33 -7.65 -0.16 7.66
CA LEU A 33 -7.34 0.05 9.08
C LEU A 33 -8.62 0.32 9.89
N LEU A 34 -8.76 -0.39 11.01
CA LEU A 34 -9.91 -0.26 11.91
C LEU A 34 -9.74 0.88 12.91
N LYS A 35 -10.84 1.56 13.24
CA LYS A 35 -10.93 2.50 14.35
C LYS A 35 -11.42 1.78 15.63
N PRO A 36 -10.88 2.11 16.82
CA PRO A 36 -9.78 3.06 17.05
C PRO A 36 -8.41 2.46 16.69
N PHE A 37 -7.48 3.29 16.21
CA PHE A 37 -6.10 2.90 15.90
C PHE A 37 -5.11 3.84 16.58
N ALA A 38 -3.88 3.37 16.74
CA ALA A 38 -2.77 4.21 17.16
C ALA A 38 -2.22 5.00 15.96
N LEU A 39 -1.85 6.27 16.17
CA LEU A 39 -1.23 7.07 15.09
C LEU A 39 0.08 6.44 14.57
N SER A 40 0.82 5.75 15.43
CA SER A 40 2.01 4.99 15.05
C SER A 40 1.68 3.84 14.09
N GLU A 41 0.53 3.18 14.27
CA GLU A 41 0.07 2.12 13.35
C GLU A 41 -0.27 2.71 11.98
N LEU A 42 -0.99 3.83 11.95
CA LEU A 42 -1.31 4.51 10.69
C LEU A 42 -0.04 4.96 9.96
N ALA A 43 0.94 5.53 10.68
CA ALA A 43 2.21 5.95 10.10
C ALA A 43 2.96 4.77 9.45
N ALA A 44 3.09 3.65 10.16
CA ALA A 44 3.75 2.45 9.64
C ALA A 44 3.06 1.89 8.38
N ARG A 45 1.71 1.93 8.35
CA ARG A 45 0.92 1.49 7.18
C ARG A 45 1.11 2.42 5.99
N ILE A 46 1.12 3.73 6.20
CA ILE A 46 1.41 4.72 5.15
C ILE A 46 2.79 4.43 4.54
N GLU A 47 3.82 4.27 5.36
CA GLU A 47 5.17 3.94 4.88
C GLU A 47 5.21 2.63 4.07
N ALA A 48 4.53 1.59 4.55
CA ALA A 48 4.47 0.30 3.87
C ALA A 48 3.75 0.38 2.51
N VAL A 49 2.67 1.16 2.45
CA VAL A 49 1.89 1.38 1.21
C VAL A 49 2.71 2.21 0.22
N LEU A 50 3.37 3.27 0.66
CA LEU A 50 4.24 4.08 -0.21
C LEU A 50 5.43 3.28 -0.75
N ARG A 51 6.06 2.44 0.08
CA ARG A 51 7.14 1.54 -0.37
C ARG A 51 6.68 0.57 -1.46
N ARG A 52 5.46 0.04 -1.36
CA ARG A 52 4.88 -0.82 -2.41
C ARG A 52 4.59 -0.04 -3.69
N ALA A 53 4.01 1.15 -3.54
CA ALA A 53 3.61 2.00 -4.66
C ALA A 53 4.79 2.58 -5.45
N GLN A 54 5.90 2.91 -4.78
CA GLN A 54 7.13 3.35 -5.44
C GLN A 54 7.90 2.20 -6.10
N GLY A 55 7.31 1.00 -6.16
CA GLY A 55 7.98 -0.19 -6.63
C GLY A 55 9.04 -0.60 -5.63
N GLY A 56 8.65 -1.45 -4.67
CA GLY A 56 9.56 -2.44 -4.10
C GLY A 56 10.09 -3.43 -5.16
N GLY A 57 10.22 -2.99 -6.41
CA GLY A 57 10.94 -3.68 -7.47
C GLY A 57 12.40 -3.53 -7.13
N ARG A 58 12.98 -4.63 -6.64
CA ARG A 58 14.40 -5.01 -6.70
C ARG A 58 15.27 -3.86 -7.15
N ARG A 59 16.03 -3.25 -6.24
CA ARG A 59 16.85 -2.07 -6.52
C ARG A 59 17.98 -2.45 -7.47
N THR A 60 17.66 -2.58 -8.75
CA THR A 60 18.57 -3.03 -9.78
C THR A 60 19.16 -1.85 -10.52
N LEU A 61 20.48 -1.78 -10.56
CA LEU A 61 21.18 -0.93 -11.50
C LEU A 61 21.48 -1.75 -12.74
N GLN A 62 21.02 -1.28 -13.90
CA GLN A 62 21.31 -1.91 -15.19
C GLN A 62 22.22 -1.02 -16.03
N VAL A 63 23.32 -1.60 -16.51
CA VAL A 63 24.23 -0.98 -17.49
C VAL A 63 24.45 -1.99 -18.61
N ALA A 64 23.83 -1.74 -19.76
CA ALA A 64 23.75 -2.70 -20.87
C ALA A 64 23.22 -4.08 -20.39
N ASP A 65 24.04 -5.12 -20.47
CA ASP A 65 23.75 -6.49 -20.04
C ASP A 65 24.10 -6.76 -18.57
N LEU A 66 24.78 -5.84 -17.89
CA LEU A 66 25.12 -5.96 -16.48
C LEU A 66 23.94 -5.52 -15.60
N VAL A 67 23.53 -6.40 -14.68
CA VAL A 67 22.50 -6.13 -13.67
C VAL A 67 23.09 -6.29 -12.29
N TYR A 68 22.97 -5.26 -11.45
CA TYR A 68 23.45 -5.24 -10.07
C TYR A 68 22.28 -5.05 -9.10
N ASP A 69 22.09 -5.99 -8.18
CA ASP A 69 21.08 -5.91 -7.12
C ASP A 69 21.66 -5.15 -5.92
N LEU A 70 20.99 -4.07 -5.51
CA LEU A 70 21.41 -3.19 -4.40
C LEU A 70 20.82 -3.61 -3.04
N ASP A 71 20.11 -4.73 -2.99
CA ASP A 71 19.55 -5.33 -1.77
C ASP A 71 20.46 -6.46 -1.23
#